data_AF-A0A655AHS3-F1
#
_entry.id   AF-A0A655AHS3-F1
#
_cell.length_a   1.000
_cell.length_b   1.000
_cell.length_c   1.000
_cell.angle_alpha   90.00
_cell.angle_beta   90.00
_cell.angle_gamma   90.00
#
_symmetry.space_group_name_H-M   'P 1'
#
loop_
_entity.id
_entity.type
_entity.pdbx_description
1 polymer ?
#
loop_
_entity_poly.entity_id
_entity_poly.type
_entity_poly.pdbx_seq_one_letter_code
_entity_poly.pdbx_strand_id
1 'polypeptide(L)'
;MRLAGNAHFTFRGCEGDALLMLLDANGIECSTGSACTAGVAQPSHVLIAMGVDAASARGSLRLSLGHTSVEADVDAALEVLPGAVARARRAALAAAGASR
;
A
#
# COMPACT_ATOMS: atom_id res chain seq x y z
N MET A 1 4.38 -15.94 11.22
CA MET A 1 5.75 -15.52 11.63
C MET A 1 6.06 -14.21 10.91
N ARG A 2 6.27 -13.11 11.64
CA ARG A 2 6.65 -11.81 11.06
C ARG A 2 8.17 -11.72 11.03
N LEU A 3 8.76 -11.43 9.87
CA LEU A 3 10.19 -11.15 9.75
C LEU A 3 10.46 -9.75 10.32
N ALA A 4 11.54 -9.60 11.10
CA ALA A 4 11.96 -8.29 11.58
C ALA A 4 12.19 -7.35 10.39
N GLY A 5 11.77 -6.09 10.56
CA GLY A 5 11.86 -5.08 9.50
C GLY A 5 10.85 -5.26 8.36
N ASN A 6 9.85 -6.15 8.44
CA ASN A 6 8.79 -6.23 7.43
C ASN A 6 7.41 -5.95 8.04
N ALA A 7 6.77 -4.88 7.58
CA ALA A 7 5.43 -4.48 7.98
C ALA A 7 4.49 -4.49 6.76
N HIS A 8 3.54 -5.42 6.76
CA HIS A 8 2.52 -5.52 5.72
C HIS A 8 1.15 -5.12 6.28
N PHE A 9 0.49 -4.20 5.58
CA PHE A 9 -0.82 -3.64 5.90
C PHE A 9 -1.78 -3.80 4.73
N THR A 10 -3.08 -3.75 5.04
CA THR A 10 -4.14 -3.77 4.03
C THR A 10 -5.14 -2.66 4.34
N PHE A 11 -5.24 -1.69 3.43
CA PHE A 11 -6.17 -0.57 3.54
C PHE A 11 -7.37 -0.79 2.62
N ARG A 12 -8.44 -1.36 3.17
CA ARG A 12 -9.68 -1.64 2.40
C ARG A 12 -10.22 -0.37 1.75
N GLY A 13 -10.61 -0.44 0.48
CA GLY A 13 -11.14 0.70 -0.27
C GLY A 13 -10.07 1.70 -0.72
N CYS A 14 -8.79 1.32 -0.68
CA CYS A 14 -7.71 2.02 -1.36
C CYS A 14 -7.24 1.18 -2.54
N GLU A 15 -6.71 1.86 -3.56
CA GLU A 15 -5.95 1.21 -4.63
C GLU A 15 -4.44 1.32 -4.30
N GLY A 16 -3.71 0.21 -4.43
CA GLY A 16 -2.29 0.13 -4.09
C GLY A 16 -1.44 1.15 -4.85
N ASP A 17 -1.68 1.31 -6.15
CA ASP A 17 -0.94 2.27 -6.99
C ASP A 17 -1.11 3.71 -6.50
N ALA A 18 -2.31 4.07 -6.04
CA ALA A 18 -2.55 5.39 -5.44
C ALA A 18 -1.77 5.57 -4.14
N LEU A 19 -1.66 4.52 -3.31
CA LEU A 19 -0.83 4.56 -2.09
C LEU A 19 0.65 4.71 -2.43
N LEU A 20 1.17 3.98 -3.42
CA LEU A 20 2.55 4.09 -3.88
C LEU A 20 2.87 5.50 -4.33
N MET A 21 2.09 6.03 -5.27
CA MET A 21 2.31 7.36 -5.84
C MET A 21 2.24 8.46 -4.78
N LEU A 22 1.32 8.35 -3.81
CA LEU A 22 1.16 9.34 -2.75
C LEU A 22 2.29 9.27 -1.72
N LEU A 23 2.76 8.08 -1.37
CA LEU A 23 3.88 7.90 -0.44
C LEU A 23 5.20 8.34 -1.09
N ASP A 24 5.43 7.96 -2.34
CA ASP A 24 6.59 8.37 -3.14
C ASP A 24 6.68 9.90 -3.28
N ALA A 25 5.55 10.55 -3.59
CA ALA A 25 5.47 12.02 -3.66
C ALA A 25 5.79 12.74 -2.33
N ASN A 26 5.76 12.02 -1.20
CA ASN A 26 6.13 12.51 0.13
C ASN A 26 7.47 11.93 0.61
N GLY A 27 8.26 11.31 -0.27
CA GLY A 27 9.59 10.78 0.02
C GLY A 27 9.60 9.43 0.76
N ILE A 28 8.49 8.69 0.78
CA ILE A 28 8.38 7.38 1.41
C ILE A 28 8.36 6.28 0.35
N GLU A 29 9.46 5.55 0.22
CA GLU A 29 9.56 4.40 -0.66
C GLU A 29 8.87 3.17 -0.05
N CYS A 30 8.01 2.51 -0.82
CA CYS A 30 7.25 1.36 -0.37
C CYS A 30 6.90 0.41 -1.52
N SER A 31 6.27 -0.72 -1.20
CA SER A 31 5.82 -1.70 -2.20
C SER A 31 4.36 -2.08 -1.98
N THR A 32 3.66 -2.49 -3.04
CA THR A 32 2.29 -3.03 -2.98
C THR A 32 2.24 -4.36 -3.71
N GLY A 33 1.20 -5.16 -3.43
CA GLY A 33 1.02 -6.45 -4.09
C GLY A 33 2.11 -7.47 -3.75
N SER A 34 2.22 -8.51 -4.58
CA SER A 34 3.28 -9.52 -4.49
C SER A 34 4.56 -9.03 -5.18
N ALA A 35 5.15 -7.97 -4.64
CA ALA A 35 6.50 -7.45 -4.91
C ALA A 35 6.96 -7.14 -6.37
N CYS A 36 6.30 -7.61 -7.44
CA CYS A 36 6.81 -7.55 -8.82
C CYS A 36 5.74 -7.48 -9.93
N THR A 37 4.57 -6.86 -9.71
CA THR A 37 3.61 -6.69 -10.83
C THR A 37 3.87 -5.38 -11.55
N ALA A 38 4.88 -5.37 -12.41
CA ALA A 38 5.12 -4.25 -13.33
C ALA A 38 3.94 -4.12 -14.30
N GLY A 39 3.16 -3.03 -14.15
CA GLY A 39 2.29 -2.51 -15.21
C GLY A 39 0.80 -2.84 -15.13
N VAL A 40 0.32 -3.64 -14.17
CA VAL A 40 -1.13 -3.86 -13.98
C VAL A 40 -1.47 -3.92 -12.49
N ALA A 41 -2.38 -3.06 -12.04
CA ALA A 41 -2.96 -3.08 -10.69
C ALA A 41 -3.78 -4.37 -10.47
N GLN A 42 -3.09 -5.47 -10.19
CA GLN A 42 -3.71 -6.75 -9.86
C GLN A 42 -3.65 -6.97 -8.34
N PRO A 43 -4.71 -7.50 -7.72
CA PRO A 43 -4.65 -7.91 -6.33
C PRO A 43 -3.55 -8.95 -6.12
N SER A 44 -2.84 -8.88 -4.99
CA SER A 44 -1.77 -9.82 -4.66
C SER A 44 -2.26 -11.27 -4.73
N HIS A 45 -1.70 -12.06 -5.65
CA HIS A 45 -2.05 -13.48 -5.79
C HIS A 45 -1.80 -14.28 -4.49
N VAL A 46 -0.83 -13.86 -3.66
CA VAL A 46 -0.56 -14.46 -2.34
C VAL A 46 -1.70 -14.14 -1.37
N LEU A 47 -2.18 -12.90 -1.32
CA LEU A 47 -3.31 -12.53 -0.46
C LEU A 47 -4.58 -13.29 -0.87
N ILE A 48 -4.83 -13.43 -2.18
CA ILE A 48 -5.95 -14.23 -2.70
C ILE A 48 -5.83 -15.70 -2.27
N ALA A 49 -4.64 -16.30 -2.42
CA ALA A 49 -4.40 -17.69 -2.02
C ALA A 49 -4.56 -17.91 -0.51
N MET A 50 -4.32 -16.87 0.31
CA MET A 50 -4.60 -16.87 1.75
C MET A 50 -6.08 -16.63 2.11
N GLY A 51 -6.97 -16.50 1.12
CA GLY A 51 -8.40 -16.29 1.32
C GLY A 51 -8.82 -14.83 1.54
N VAL A 52 -7.94 -13.86 1.28
CA VAL A 52 -8.30 -12.44 1.30
C VAL A 52 -9.08 -12.12 0.03
N ASP A 53 -10.20 -11.42 0.17
CA ASP A 53 -11.00 -11.00 -0.98
C ASP A 53 -10.24 -10.03 -1.89
N ALA A 54 -10.55 -10.06 -3.19
CA ALA A 54 -9.84 -9.26 -4.19
C ALA A 54 -9.96 -7.75 -3.95
N ALA A 55 -11.06 -7.26 -3.38
CA ALA A 55 -11.22 -5.84 -3.11
C ALA A 55 -10.33 -5.37 -1.95
N SER A 56 -10.14 -6.21 -0.94
CA SER A 56 -9.20 -5.94 0.15
C SER A 56 -7.75 -6.10 -0.31
N ALA A 57 -7.45 -7.11 -1.13
CA ALA A 57 -6.08 -7.37 -1.60
C ALA A 57 -5.47 -6.24 -2.46
N ARG A 58 -6.31 -5.42 -3.12
CA ARG A 58 -5.88 -4.25 -3.90
C ARG A 58 -5.25 -3.15 -3.05
N GLY A 59 -5.67 -3.00 -1.80
CA GLY A 59 -5.14 -1.98 -0.88
C GLY A 59 -3.94 -2.44 -0.06
N SER A 60 -3.15 -3.40 -0.56
CA SER A 60 -1.99 -3.93 0.16
C SER A 60 -0.80 -2.98 0.12
N LEU A 61 -0.13 -2.80 1.26
CA LEU A 61 1.07 -1.98 1.39
C LEU A 61 2.10 -2.73 2.23
N ARG A 62 3.34 -2.78 1.75
CA ARG A 62 4.47 -3.36 2.45
C ARG A 62 5.59 -2.32 2.59
N LEU A 63 5.97 -2.10 3.84
CA LEU A 63 7.14 -1.34 4.26
C LEU A 63 8.23 -2.32 4.74
N SER A 64 9.45 -2.10 4.27
CA SER A 64 10.61 -2.89 4.65
C SER A 64 11.69 -1.97 5.19
N LEU A 65 12.16 -2.22 6.41
CA LEU A 65 13.24 -1.49 7.05
C LEU A 65 14.57 -2.19 6.75
N GLY A 66 15.56 -1.41 6.35
CA GLY A 66 16.92 -1.87 6.05
C GLY A 66 17.90 -1.55 7.19
N HIS A 67 19.18 -1.86 6.99
CA HIS A 67 20.25 -1.57 7.95
C HIS A 67 20.47 -0.07 8.20
N THR A 68 20.04 0.77 7.25
CA THR A 68 20.17 2.23 7.32
C THR A 68 18.90 2.91 7.81
N SER A 69 17.81 2.16 8.04
CA SER A 69 16.56 2.75 8.52
C SER A 69 16.71 3.20 9.98
N VAL A 70 16.22 4.40 10.27
CA VAL A 70 16.24 5.01 11.60
C VAL A 70 14.83 5.28 12.10
N GLU A 71 14.70 5.57 13.40
CA GLU A 71 13.41 5.89 14.03
C GLU A 71 12.72 7.09 13.37
N ALA A 72 13.49 8.09 12.95
CA ALA A 72 12.98 9.25 12.21
C ALA A 72 12.31 8.88 10.86
N ASP A 73 12.75 7.80 10.19
CA ASP A 73 12.10 7.33 8.96
C ASP A 73 10.71 6.76 9.26
N VAL A 74 10.57 6.09 10.41
CA VAL A 74 9.30 5.55 10.88
C VAL A 74 8.36 6.69 11.25
N ASP A 75 8.86 7.71 11.95
CA ASP A 75 8.08 8.90 12.32
C ASP A 75 7.58 9.64 11.07
N ALA A 76 8.45 9.86 10.08
CA ALA A 76 8.08 10.47 8.80
C ALA A 76 7.01 9.66 8.06
N ALA A 77 7.14 8.33 8.03
CA ALA A 77 6.12 7.46 7.45
C ALA A 77 4.78 7.56 8.19
N LEU A 78 4.80 7.62 9.53
CA LEU A 78 3.59 7.74 10.36
C LEU A 78 2.88 9.09 10.21
N GLU A 79 3.62 10.16 9.95
CA GLU A 79 3.06 11.49 9.69
C GLU A 79 2.32 11.53 8.34
N VAL A 80 2.90 10.95 7.30
CA VAL A 80 2.38 11.00 5.93
C VAL A 80 1.25 9.98 5.68
N LEU A 81 1.40 8.77 6.21
CA LEU A 81 0.56 7.62 5.87
C LEU A 81 -0.96 7.87 6.03
N PRO A 82 -1.46 8.50 7.11
CA PRO A 82 -2.89 8.76 7.26
C PRO A 82 -3.46 9.64 6.14
N GLY A 83 -2.72 10.68 5.75
CA GLY A 83 -3.10 11.59 4.67
C GLY A 83 -3.12 10.90 3.31
N ALA A 84 -2.09 10.09 3.03
CA ALA A 84 -2.00 9.27 1.83
C ALA A 84 -3.18 8.28 1.73
N VAL A 85 -3.49 7.56 2.82
CA VAL A 85 -4.61 6.62 2.88
C VAL A 85 -5.95 7.33 2.65
N ALA A 86 -6.19 8.47 3.32
CA ALA A 86 -7.43 9.21 3.14
C ALA A 86 -7.62 9.68 1.68
N ARG A 87 -6.54 10.10 1.02
CA ARG A 87 -6.59 10.54 -0.38
C ARG A 87 -6.74 9.38 -1.35
N ALA A 88 -6.06 8.25 -1.12
CA ALA A 88 -6.22 7.03 -1.89
C ALA A 88 -7.65 6.49 -1.83
N ARG A 89 -8.31 6.53 -0.65
CA ARG A 89 -9.73 6.17 -0.50
C ARG A 89 -10.65 7.03 -1.36
N ARG A 90 -10.43 8.35 -1.37
CA ARG A 90 -11.23 9.27 -2.19
C ARG A 90 -11.04 9.00 -3.69
N ALA A 91 -9.80 8.75 -4.11
CA ALA A 91 -9.50 8.42 -5.51
C ALA A 91 -10.19 7.11 -5.95
N ALA A 92 -10.17 6.08 -5.11
CA ALA A 92 -10.85 4.81 -5.39
C ALA A 92 -12.38 4.98 -5.53
N LEU A 93 -13.00 5.79 -4.66
CA LEU A 93 -14.43 6.11 -4.75
C LEU A 93 -14.77 6.86 -6.04
N ALA A 94 -13.94 7.83 -6.43
CA ALA A 94 -14.13 8.59 -7.67
C ALA A 94 -14.02 7.68 -8.92
N ALA A 95 -13.04 6.78 -8.95
CA ALA A 95 -12.88 5.81 -10.04
C ALA A 95 -14.04 4.82 -10.12
N ALA A 96 -14.57 4.36 -8.97
CA ALA A 96 -15.74 3.48 -8.92
C ALA A 96 -17.04 4.18 -9.35
N GLY A 97 -17.14 5.49 -9.17
CA GLY A 97 -18.26 6.32 -9.65
C GLY A 97 -18.20 6.62 -11.14
N ALA A 98 -16.99 6.73 -11.72
CA ALA A 98 -16.78 6.98 -13.15
C ALA A 98 -16.97 5.74 -14.04
N SER A 99 -17.05 4.54 -13.44
CA SER A 99 -17.26 3.26 -14.13
C SER A 99 -18.75 2.85 -14.19
N ARG A 100 -19.67 3.82 -14.04
CA ARG A 100 -21.12 3.68 -14.19
C ARG A 100 -21.64 4.65 -15.23
#